data_AF-A0A358CXA6-F1
#
_entry.id   AF-A0A358CXA6-F1
#
_cell.length_a   1.000
_cell.length_b   1.000
_cell.length_c   1.000
_cell.angle_alpha   90.00
_cell.angle_beta   90.00
_cell.angle_gamma   90.00
#
_symmetry.space_group_name_H-M   'P 1'
#
loop_
_entity.id
_entity.type
_entity.pdbx_description
1 polymer ?
#
loop_
_entity_poly.entity_id
_entity_poly.type
_entity_poly.pdbx_seq_one_letter_code
_entity_poly.pdbx_strand_id
1 'polypeptide(L)'
;VAILDADKEGFLRSETSLMQTIGRSARNVDARVILYADRMTDSMQQAIDETQRRREMQIEYNKEHGITPTTIRKEIRSGIEAESQARAKAHAAVGNTEESEQKKAELLAQLETDMLNAAAELDFERAAKMRDQIANLRDGSSPTRAKNQKRRRGRGKSAGRSRIPKPKR
;
A
#
# COMPACT_ATOMS: atom_id res chain seq x y z
N VAL A 1 -7.09 11.10 13.98
CA VAL A 1 -7.39 11.67 12.63
C VAL A 1 -8.05 13.02 12.85
N ALA A 2 -7.62 14.05 12.13
CA ALA A 2 -8.24 15.38 12.19
C ALA A 2 -8.78 15.72 10.80
N ILE A 3 -10.04 16.15 10.72
CA ILE A 3 -10.69 16.58 9.48
C ILE A 3 -10.96 18.08 9.62
N LEU A 4 -10.22 18.87 8.86
CA LEU A 4 -10.40 20.32 8.79
C LEU A 4 -11.55 20.64 7.82
N ASP A 5 -12.24 21.74 8.07
CA ASP A 5 -13.37 22.22 7.25
C ASP A 5 -14.39 21.09 7.01
N ALA A 6 -14.82 20.43 8.09
CA ALA A 6 -15.71 19.29 8.00
C ALA A 6 -17.12 19.66 7.53
N ASP A 7 -17.51 20.92 7.69
CA ASP A 7 -18.81 21.48 7.32
C ASP A 7 -18.91 21.99 5.88
N LYS A 8 -17.80 21.94 5.12
CA LYS A 8 -17.77 22.28 3.70
C LYS A 8 -18.25 21.09 2.88
N GLU A 9 -19.55 21.03 2.70
CA GLU A 9 -20.19 19.98 1.91
C GLU A 9 -19.65 19.89 0.48
N GLY A 10 -19.63 18.68 -0.04
CA GLY A 10 -19.06 18.35 -1.35
C GLY A 10 -18.51 16.93 -1.34
N PHE A 11 -17.86 16.52 -2.42
CA PHE A 11 -17.37 15.15 -2.59
C PHE A 11 -16.47 14.67 -1.44
N LEU A 12 -15.57 15.53 -0.94
CA LEU A 12 -14.61 15.19 0.12
C LEU A 12 -15.21 15.20 1.53
N ARG A 13 -16.43 15.69 1.71
CA ARG A 13 -17.14 15.80 3.00
C ARG A 13 -18.54 15.21 2.95
N SER A 14 -18.81 14.39 1.95
CA SER A 14 -20.01 13.55 1.93
C SER A 14 -19.96 12.54 3.08
N GLU A 15 -21.13 12.05 3.48
CA GLU A 15 -21.30 10.99 4.46
C GLU A 15 -20.32 9.82 4.24
N THR A 16 -20.20 9.34 3.01
CA THR A 16 -19.33 8.22 2.63
C THR A 16 -17.84 8.55 2.79
N SER A 17 -17.42 9.73 2.37
CA SER A 17 -16.03 10.20 2.49
C SER A 17 -15.64 10.41 3.95
N LEU A 18 -16.52 10.99 4.77
CA LEU A 18 -16.31 11.16 6.21
C LEU A 18 -16.19 9.80 6.91
N MET A 19 -17.11 8.87 6.65
CA MET A 19 -17.04 7.50 7.19
C MET A 19 -15.73 6.79 6.84
N GLN A 20 -15.29 6.88 5.58
CA GLN A 20 -14.04 6.25 5.13
C GLN A 20 -12.80 6.84 5.85
N THR A 21 -12.79 8.16 6.01
CA THR A 21 -11.73 8.91 6.70
C THR A 21 -11.70 8.57 8.18
N ILE A 22 -12.85 8.56 8.85
CA ILE A 22 -13.00 8.10 10.25
C ILE A 22 -12.48 6.66 10.39
N GLY A 23 -12.86 5.77 9.47
CA GLY A 23 -12.47 4.36 9.47
C GLY A 23 -10.96 4.12 9.36
N ARG A 24 -10.17 5.09 8.88
CA ARG A 24 -8.69 5.00 8.92
C ARG A 24 -8.17 4.92 10.36
N SER A 25 -8.84 5.57 11.30
CA SER A 25 -8.43 5.62 12.72
C SER A 25 -8.73 4.33 13.49
N ALA A 26 -9.72 3.55 13.07
CA ALA A 26 -10.27 2.40 13.80
C ALA A 26 -9.33 1.19 13.98
N ARG A 27 -8.05 1.32 13.59
CA ARG A 27 -7.01 0.28 13.75
C ARG A 27 -6.23 0.41 15.07
N ASN A 28 -6.53 1.41 15.89
CA ASN A 28 -5.87 1.72 17.15
C ASN A 28 -6.91 1.77 18.29
N VAL A 29 -6.56 1.32 19.49
CA VAL A 29 -7.47 1.32 20.66
C VAL A 29 -7.81 2.74 21.12
N ASP A 30 -6.84 3.66 21.08
CA ASP A 30 -6.97 5.06 21.51
C ASP A 30 -7.34 5.98 20.34
N ALA A 31 -7.95 5.40 19.30
CA ALA A 31 -8.33 6.14 18.11
C ALA A 31 -9.34 7.23 18.43
N ARG A 32 -8.97 8.47 18.13
CA ARG A 32 -9.85 9.64 18.17
C ARG A 32 -9.91 10.32 16.81
N VAL A 33 -11.11 10.76 16.46
CA VAL A 33 -11.35 11.64 15.31
C VAL A 33 -11.86 12.99 15.81
N ILE A 34 -11.31 14.06 15.26
CA ILE A 34 -11.73 15.44 15.55
C ILE A 34 -12.17 16.05 14.22
N LEU A 35 -13.41 16.53 14.15
CA LEU A 35 -13.97 17.24 13.01
C LEU A 35 -14.02 18.71 13.40
N TYR A 36 -13.24 19.55 12.72
CA TYR A 36 -13.29 21.00 12.89
C TYR A 36 -14.32 21.57 11.91
N ALA A 37 -15.34 22.22 12.45
CA ALA A 37 -16.47 22.75 11.71
C ALA A 37 -17.14 23.85 12.53
N ASP A 38 -17.74 24.82 11.84
CA ASP A 38 -18.54 25.87 12.48
C ASP A 38 -19.98 25.41 12.71
N ARG A 39 -20.49 24.53 11.83
CA ARG A 39 -21.85 23.97 11.88
C ARG A 39 -21.88 22.45 11.73
N MET A 40 -22.89 21.81 12.31
CA MET A 40 -23.18 20.40 12.05
C MET A 40 -23.94 20.29 10.71
N THR A 41 -23.39 19.53 9.76
CA THR A 41 -24.07 19.21 8.49
C THR A 41 -24.75 17.85 8.56
N ASP A 42 -25.69 17.58 7.66
CA ASP A 42 -26.40 16.30 7.61
C ASP A 42 -25.44 15.14 7.33
N SER A 43 -24.45 15.35 6.45
CA SER A 43 -23.39 14.37 6.16
C SER A 43 -22.55 14.06 7.40
N MET A 44 -22.25 15.07 8.23
CA MET A 44 -21.52 14.86 9.48
C MET A 44 -22.36 14.10 10.49
N GLN A 45 -23.63 14.51 10.68
CA GLN A 45 -24.54 13.88 11.63
C GLN A 45 -24.70 12.39 11.31
N GLN A 46 -25.02 12.04 10.06
CA GLN A 46 -25.15 10.66 9.62
C GLN A 46 -23.85 9.85 9.83
N ALA A 47 -22.69 10.43 9.51
CA ALA A 47 -21.41 9.76 9.72
C ALA A 47 -21.08 9.53 11.20
N ILE A 48 -21.43 10.48 12.07
CA ILE A 48 -21.26 10.38 13.53
C ILE A 48 -22.19 9.31 14.09
N ASP A 49 -23.47 9.35 13.72
CA ASP A 49 -24.51 8.41 14.20
C ASP A 49 -24.17 6.98 13.80
N GLU A 50 -23.78 6.75 12.55
CA GLU A 50 -23.38 5.41 12.09
C GLU A 50 -22.10 4.93 12.78
N THR A 51 -21.16 5.85 13.08
CA THR A 51 -19.94 5.51 13.84
C THR A 51 -20.29 5.12 15.27
N GLN A 52 -21.18 5.86 15.93
CA GLN A 52 -21.62 5.58 17.28
C GLN A 52 -22.39 4.25 17.36
N ARG A 53 -23.37 4.04 16.48
CA ARG A 53 -24.13 2.79 16.38
C ARG A 53 -23.21 1.58 16.23
N ARG A 54 -22.19 1.66 15.36
CA ARG A 54 -21.19 0.60 15.20
C ARG A 54 -20.36 0.38 16.45
N ARG A 55 -19.94 1.44 17.12
CA ARG A 55 -19.15 1.37 18.35
C ARG A 55 -19.92 0.72 19.48
N GLU A 56 -21.20 1.06 19.65
CA GLU A 56 -22.09 0.46 20.65
C GLU A 56 -22.22 -1.05 20.45
N MET A 57 -22.54 -1.50 19.23
CA MET A 57 -22.59 -2.93 18.91
C MET A 57 -21.26 -3.66 19.17
N GLN A 58 -20.13 -3.01 18.89
CA GLN A 58 -18.80 -3.60 19.15
C GLN A 58 -18.49 -3.69 20.64
N ILE A 59 -18.85 -2.67 21.42
CA ILE A 59 -18.67 -2.67 22.87
C ILE A 59 -19.50 -3.78 23.50
N GLU A 60 -20.76 -3.91 23.09
CA GLU A 60 -21.66 -4.94 23.62
C GLU A 60 -21.13 -6.34 23.29
N TYR A 61 -20.78 -6.59 22.02
CA TYR A 61 -20.17 -7.86 21.61
C TYR A 61 -18.90 -8.17 22.40
N ASN A 62 -18.04 -7.18 22.61
CA ASN A 62 -16.81 -7.36 23.37
C ASN A 62 -17.07 -7.69 24.83
N LYS A 63 -18.07 -7.07 25.46
CA LYS A 63 -18.49 -7.37 26.85
C LYS A 63 -19.03 -8.79 26.96
N GLU A 64 -19.95 -9.17 26.07
CA GLU A 64 -20.54 -10.52 26.04
C GLU A 64 -19.50 -11.62 25.87
N HIS A 65 -18.43 -11.35 25.10
CA HIS A 65 -17.40 -12.34 24.76
C HIS A 65 -16.10 -12.18 25.57
N GLY A 66 -16.03 -11.22 26.49
CA GLY A 66 -14.82 -10.94 27.27
C GLY A 66 -13.60 -10.50 26.44
N ILE A 67 -13.81 -9.83 25.29
CA ILE A 67 -12.74 -9.41 24.38
C ILE A 67 -12.20 -8.05 24.81
N THR A 68 -10.89 -7.97 25.08
CA THR A 68 -10.20 -6.69 25.33
C THR A 68 -9.61 -6.15 24.02
N PRO A 69 -10.03 -4.95 23.54
CA PRO A 69 -9.49 -4.35 22.32
C PRO A 69 -7.97 -4.19 22.39
N THR A 70 -7.25 -4.66 21.38
CA THR A 70 -5.79 -4.55 21.29
C THR A 70 -5.39 -4.06 19.90
N THR A 71 -4.43 -3.13 19.83
CA THR A 71 -3.91 -2.61 18.55
C THR A 71 -3.17 -3.71 17.80
N ILE A 72 -3.53 -3.92 16.53
CA ILE A 72 -2.84 -4.86 15.65
C ILE A 72 -1.47 -4.28 15.28
N ARG A 73 -0.39 -4.92 15.70
CA ARG A 73 0.98 -4.62 15.25
C ARG A 73 1.27 -5.43 13.98
N LYS A 74 1.44 -4.74 12.85
CA LYS A 74 1.81 -5.36 11.57
C LYS A 74 3.23 -4.95 11.20
N GLU A 75 4.02 -5.91 10.74
CA GLU A 75 5.37 -5.67 10.24
C GLU A 75 5.32 -4.69 9.06
N ILE A 76 6.10 -3.61 9.16
CA ILE A 76 6.35 -2.70 8.05
C ILE A 76 7.36 -3.40 7.16
N ARG A 77 6.93 -3.87 5.98
CA ARG A 77 7.88 -4.30 4.96
C ARG A 77 8.75 -3.09 4.62
N SER A 78 10.06 -3.23 4.71
CA SER A 78 10.99 -2.20 4.28
C SER A 78 10.64 -1.82 2.84
N GLY A 79 10.11 -0.61 2.66
CA GLY A 79 9.76 -0.10 1.35
C GLY A 79 11.00 0.16 0.51
N ILE A 80 10.76 0.50 -0.76
CA ILE A 80 11.73 0.90 -1.79
C ILE A 80 12.71 1.98 -1.27
N GLU A 81 12.35 2.75 -0.23
CA GLU A 81 13.22 3.73 0.43
C GLU A 81 14.48 3.13 1.05
N ALA A 82 14.39 1.95 1.68
CA ALA A 82 15.57 1.29 2.24
C ALA A 82 16.53 0.82 1.14
N GLU A 83 15.96 0.39 0.01
CA GLU A 83 16.70 0.00 -1.19
C GLU A 83 17.31 1.23 -1.90
N SER A 84 16.60 2.36 -1.93
CA SER A 84 17.08 3.65 -2.45
C SER A 84 18.25 4.22 -1.64
N GLN A 85 18.18 4.17 -0.30
CA GLN A 85 19.29 4.61 0.55
C GLN A 85 20.52 3.68 0.45
N ALA A 86 20.30 2.37 0.31
CA ALA A 86 21.37 1.41 0.06
C ALA A 86 22.02 1.66 -1.32
N ARG A 87 21.22 1.95 -2.33
CA ARG A 87 21.66 2.27 -3.70
C ARG A 87 22.45 3.58 -3.73
N ALA A 88 21.98 4.63 -3.07
CA ALA A 88 22.69 5.91 -2.98
C ALA A 88 24.07 5.77 -2.31
N LYS A 89 24.18 4.97 -1.24
CA LYS A 89 25.46 4.66 -0.58
C LYS A 89 26.38 3.82 -1.46
N ALA A 90 25.83 2.88 -2.22
CA ALA A 90 26.60 2.07 -3.16
C ALA A 90 27.13 2.91 -4.35
N HIS A 91 26.33 3.84 -4.89
CA HIS A 91 26.76 4.74 -5.97
C HIS A 91 27.88 5.69 -5.53
N ALA A 92 27.82 6.23 -4.30
CA ALA A 92 28.87 7.10 -3.77
C ALA A 92 30.22 6.37 -3.56
N ALA A 93 30.20 5.05 -3.34
CA ALA A 93 31.40 4.25 -3.11
C ALA A 93 32.13 3.81 -4.40
N VAL A 94 31.46 3.86 -5.55
CA VAL A 94 31.97 3.31 -6.83
C VAL A 94 32.59 4.39 -7.74
N GLY A 95 32.43 5.68 -7.42
CA GLY A 95 33.07 6.76 -8.20
C GLY A 95 32.51 6.91 -9.62
N ASN A 96 31.23 6.57 -9.85
CA ASN A 96 30.55 6.90 -11.09
C ASN A 96 30.35 8.43 -11.18
N THR A 97 31.03 9.08 -12.11
CA THR A 97 30.79 10.47 -12.47
C THR A 97 29.41 10.65 -13.08
N GLU A 98 28.80 11.84 -12.91
CA GLU A 98 27.48 12.20 -13.45
C GLU A 98 27.35 11.94 -14.96
N GLU A 99 28.46 12.05 -15.70
CA GLU A 99 28.56 11.79 -17.14
C GLU A 99 28.32 10.30 -17.51
N SER A 100 28.66 9.36 -16.62
CA SER A 100 28.43 7.93 -16.83
C SER A 100 26.96 7.56 -16.64
N GLU A 101 26.28 8.19 -15.67
CA GLU A 101 24.86 7.97 -15.43
C GLU A 101 23.99 8.61 -16.52
N GLN A 102 24.40 9.76 -17.07
CA GLN A 102 23.73 10.39 -18.22
C GLN A 102 23.79 9.50 -19.48
N LYS A 103 24.99 9.01 -19.83
CA LYS A 103 25.17 8.08 -20.98
C LYS A 103 24.39 6.78 -20.79
N LYS A 104 24.28 6.30 -19.54
CA LYS A 104 23.50 5.11 -19.20
C LYS A 104 21.99 5.36 -19.33
N ALA A 105 21.51 6.52 -18.89
CA ALA A 105 20.11 6.92 -19.03
C ALA A 105 19.72 7.08 -20.51
N GLU A 106 20.58 7.67 -21.33
CA GLU A 106 20.39 7.79 -22.78
C GLU A 106 20.29 6.41 -23.46
N LEU A 107 21.22 5.50 -23.13
CA LEU A 107 21.20 4.14 -23.66
C LEU A 107 19.96 3.35 -23.24
N LEU A 108 19.48 3.53 -22.01
CA LEU A 108 18.25 2.90 -21.53
C LEU A 108 17.02 3.42 -22.28
N ALA A 109 16.94 4.73 -22.55
CA ALA A 109 15.83 5.32 -23.29
C ALA A 109 15.79 4.81 -24.75
N GLN A 110 16.97 4.65 -25.38
CA GLN A 110 17.08 4.07 -26.72
C GLN A 110 16.60 2.61 -26.75
N LEU A 111 17.07 1.78 -25.82
CA LEU A 111 16.65 0.38 -25.73
C LEU A 111 15.15 0.22 -25.43
N GLU A 112 14.57 1.10 -24.62
CA GLU A 112 13.13 1.08 -24.33
C GLU A 112 12.31 1.44 -25.57
N THR A 113 12.77 2.42 -26.35
CA THR A 113 12.16 2.80 -27.63
C THR A 113 12.22 1.65 -28.63
N ASP A 114 13.38 1.01 -28.77
CA ASP A 114 13.57 -0.12 -29.68
C ASP A 114 12.76 -1.36 -29.26
N MET A 115 12.62 -1.60 -27.96
CA MET A 115 11.79 -2.68 -27.42
C MET A 115 10.31 -2.46 -27.76
N LEU A 116 9.81 -1.24 -27.60
CA LEU A 116 8.42 -0.89 -27.92
C LEU A 116 8.15 -0.99 -29.44
N ASN A 117 9.11 -0.58 -30.27
CA ASN A 117 9.03 -0.72 -31.72
C ASN A 117 9.01 -2.21 -32.13
N ALA A 118 9.89 -3.04 -31.58
CA ALA A 118 9.89 -4.48 -31.84
C ALA A 118 8.59 -5.16 -31.36
N ALA A 119 8.02 -4.71 -30.25
CA ALA A 119 6.72 -5.20 -29.77
C ALA A 119 5.56 -4.78 -30.69
N ALA A 120 5.62 -3.57 -31.27
CA ALA A 120 4.65 -3.09 -32.26
C ALA A 120 4.74 -3.88 -33.58
N GLU A 121 5.93 -4.33 -33.97
CA GLU A 121 6.19 -5.19 -35.13
C GLU A 121 5.92 -6.68 -34.88
N LEU A 122 5.43 -7.05 -33.69
CA LEU A 122 5.16 -8.43 -33.25
C LEU A 122 6.42 -9.33 -33.14
N ASP A 123 7.62 -8.75 -33.11
CA ASP A 123 8.89 -9.46 -32.86
C ASP A 123 9.17 -9.56 -31.36
N PHE A 124 8.47 -10.49 -30.70
CA PHE A 124 8.55 -10.68 -29.25
C PHE A 124 9.89 -11.25 -28.78
N GLU A 125 10.62 -11.95 -29.63
CA GLU A 125 11.95 -12.48 -29.27
C GLU A 125 12.96 -11.35 -29.13
N ARG A 126 12.93 -10.38 -30.06
CA ARG A 126 13.78 -9.20 -30.01
C ARG A 126 13.39 -8.28 -28.86
N ALA A 127 12.10 -8.06 -28.64
CA ALA A 127 11.62 -7.27 -27.50
C ALA A 127 12.00 -7.91 -26.15
N ALA A 128 11.95 -9.24 -26.03
CA ALA A 128 12.39 -9.94 -24.83
C ALA A 128 13.90 -9.79 -24.56
N LYS A 129 14.74 -9.86 -25.60
CA LYS A 129 16.19 -9.62 -25.46
C LYS A 129 16.48 -8.19 -24.98
N MET A 130 15.79 -7.20 -25.53
CA MET A 130 15.95 -5.79 -25.13
C MET A 130 15.46 -5.55 -23.70
N ARG A 131 14.33 -6.13 -23.30
CA ARG A 131 13.85 -6.10 -21.91
C ARG A 131 14.88 -6.66 -20.93
N ASP A 132 15.49 -7.79 -21.26
CA ASP A 132 16.48 -8.43 -20.40
C ASP A 132 17.78 -7.61 -20.33
N GLN A 133 18.17 -6.93 -21.42
CA GLN A 133 19.27 -5.96 -21.44
C GLN A 133 18.97 -4.73 -20.57
N ILE A 134 17.76 -4.18 -20.64
CA ILE A 134 17.30 -3.05 -19.80
C ILE A 134 17.36 -3.43 -18.32
N ALA A 135 16.90 -4.64 -17.97
CA ALA A 135 16.95 -5.15 -16.61
C ALA A 135 18.39 -5.26 -16.09
N ASN A 136 19.30 -5.82 -16.90
CA ASN A 136 20.72 -5.94 -16.53
C ASN A 136 21.40 -4.58 -16.33
N LEU A 137 21.09 -3.59 -17.17
CA LEU A 137 21.63 -2.24 -17.06
C LEU A 137 21.06 -1.49 -15.86
N ARG A 138 19.77 -1.66 -15.53
CA ARG A 138 19.14 -1.01 -14.37
C ARG A 138 19.60 -1.56 -13.03
N ASP A 139 19.76 -2.88 -12.90
CA ASP A 139 20.06 -3.52 -11.62
C ASP A 139 21.56 -3.64 -11.36
N GLY A 140 22.43 -3.48 -12.37
CA GLY A 140 23.88 -3.59 -12.21
C GLY A 140 24.35 -4.98 -11.78
N SER A 141 23.45 -5.96 -11.73
CA SER A 141 23.72 -7.35 -11.35
C SER A 141 23.62 -8.26 -12.56
N SER A 142 24.71 -8.96 -12.88
CA SER A 142 24.68 -10.10 -13.80
C SER A 142 23.68 -11.15 -13.30
N PRO A 143 22.83 -11.76 -14.15
CA PRO A 143 21.80 -12.66 -13.68
C PRO A 143 22.41 -14.00 -13.24
N THR A 144 22.71 -14.15 -11.95
CA THR A 144 22.87 -15.47 -11.35
C THR A 144 21.53 -16.21 -11.41
N ARG A 145 21.49 -17.21 -12.30
CA ARG A 145 20.41 -18.18 -12.51
C ARG A 145 20.03 -18.86 -11.17
N ALA A 146 19.07 -18.28 -10.44
CA ALA A 146 18.62 -18.81 -9.16
C ALA A 146 17.83 -20.11 -9.35
N LYS A 147 18.43 -21.24 -8.95
CA LYS A 147 17.79 -22.56 -8.93
C LYS A 147 16.58 -22.54 -7.98
N ASN A 148 15.43 -22.91 -8.54
CA ASN A 148 14.15 -23.03 -7.87
C ASN A 148 14.16 -24.21 -6.88
N GLN A 149 14.41 -23.96 -5.59
CA GLN A 149 14.15 -24.95 -4.53
C GLN A 149 12.73 -24.77 -3.97
N LYS A 150 11.85 -25.66 -4.40
CA LYS A 150 10.55 -25.97 -3.78
C LYS A 150 10.72 -26.21 -2.27
N ARG A 151 10.33 -25.24 -1.45
CA ARG A 151 10.01 -25.49 -0.03
C ARG A 151 8.54 -25.94 0.07
N ARG A 152 8.32 -27.26 0.11
CA ARG A 152 7.08 -27.86 0.63
C ARG A 152 6.98 -27.47 2.11
N ARG A 153 6.13 -26.49 2.44
CA ARG A 153 5.72 -26.25 3.83
C ARG A 153 4.42 -26.98 4.11
N GLY A 154 4.45 -27.74 5.20
CA GLY A 154 3.42 -28.67 5.64
C GLY A 154 2.05 -28.04 5.83
N ARG A 155 1.03 -28.84 5.51
CA ARG A 155 -0.39 -28.58 5.67
C ARG A 155 -0.73 -28.65 7.16
N GLY A 156 -0.55 -27.54 7.88
CA GLY A 156 -1.08 -27.35 9.23
C GLY A 156 -2.58 -27.08 9.16
N LYS A 157 -3.38 -27.93 9.80
CA LYS A 157 -4.85 -27.82 9.91
C LYS A 157 -5.23 -26.46 10.52
N SER A 158 -5.97 -25.62 9.79
CA SER A 158 -6.64 -24.46 10.38
C SER A 158 -7.89 -24.91 11.11
N ALA A 159 -7.85 -24.90 12.44
CA ALA A 159 -9.02 -24.98 13.29
C ALA A 159 -10.00 -23.83 12.94
N GLY A 160 -11.29 -24.13 12.97
CA GLY A 160 -12.35 -23.27 12.46
C GLY A 160 -12.35 -21.87 13.07
N ARG A 161 -12.36 -20.84 12.21
CA ARG A 161 -12.79 -19.50 12.60
C ARG A 161 -14.31 -19.48 12.63
N SER A 162 -14.90 -19.29 13.81
CA SER A 162 -16.31 -18.91 13.93
C SER A 162 -16.55 -17.66 13.08
N ARG A 163 -17.52 -17.74 12.17
CA ARG A 163 -17.93 -16.62 11.33
C ARG A 163 -18.62 -15.60 12.22
N ILE A 164 -18.05 -14.40 12.30
CA ILE A 164 -18.70 -13.25 12.94
C ILE A 164 -20.01 -12.99 12.16
N PRO A 165 -21.19 -13.03 12.81
CA PRO A 165 -22.46 -12.78 12.14
C PRO A 165 -22.51 -11.33 11.65
N LYS A 166 -22.98 -11.14 10.41
CA LYS A 166 -23.16 -9.81 9.83
C LYS A 166 -24.31 -9.11 10.57
N PRO A 167 -24.17 -7.82 10.93
CA PRO A 167 -25.27 -7.07 11.52
C PRO A 167 -26.44 -7.01 10.53
N LYS A 168 -27.66 -7.24 11.02
CA LYS A 168 -28.88 -7.04 10.23
C LYS A 168 -29.00 -5.54 9.93
N ARG A 169 -29.32 -5.23 8.67
CA ARG A 169 -29.66 -3.89 8.20
C ARG A 169 -30.94 -3.41 8.86
#